data_AF-A0A7Y9ZHI4-F1
#
_entry.id   AF-A0A7Y9ZHI4-F1
#
_cell.length_a   1.000
_cell.length_b   1.000
_cell.length_c   1.000
_cell.angle_alpha   90.00
_cell.angle_beta   90.00
_cell.angle_gamma   90.00
#
_symmetry.space_group_name_H-M   'P 1'
#
loop_
_entity.id
_entity.type
_entity.pdbx_description
1 polymer ?
#
loop_
_entity_poly.entity_id
_entity_poly.type
_entity_poly.pdbx_seq_one_letter_code
_entity_poly.pdbx_strand_id
1 'polypeptide(L)'
;MMRGNGWSRGAEEFDALVSGRAGDGAEHAELLELVAALRSVPPVTARPEFVSSLRTQLVAAAERAPAVAQDDLAARLTPRQRRGSRERRIAALVGGFAVVSATGSMAMAAQDSLPGDVLYPVKRAIENAQTNLQSDNAGKADSLLSHAEARLEEVQELTARDADSDVIASTLQDFTDQTTQASELALDDFSQTGKTDGIADLRAFAADSMDVLGALGPLVPEELRSPLITATQTVRQVDAAAWEACPTCADGGIAELPDIAALEQVRALLNVPVIDQAEATAPPKDRPKRDKPAQQSTDGAAPSDAPTTTGPVDDLTDKVGGAIDDITGGLGGGSTTGPKPTTPTTDTVIGNVLDGLGGVLGGLLK
;
A
#
# COMPACT_ATOMS: atom_id res chain seq x y z
N MET A 1 4.38 -6.55 36.63
CA MET A 1 5.75 -6.83 36.16
C MET A 1 5.85 -8.29 35.74
N MET A 2 5.57 -8.58 34.46
CA MET A 2 5.82 -9.90 33.89
C MET A 2 7.33 -10.03 33.64
N ARG A 3 7.97 -11.01 34.27
CA ARG A 3 9.35 -11.38 33.95
C ARG A 3 9.32 -12.01 32.56
N GLY A 4 9.81 -11.31 31.55
CA GLY A 4 10.09 -11.92 30.25
C GLY A 4 11.04 -13.09 30.47
N ASN A 5 10.74 -14.25 29.89
CA ASN A 5 11.54 -15.46 30.06
C ASN A 5 12.94 -15.22 29.50
N GLY A 6 13.95 -14.99 30.34
CA GLY A 6 15.34 -14.80 29.91
C GLY A 6 15.88 -15.97 29.07
N TRP A 7 15.21 -17.12 29.12
CA TRP A 7 15.49 -18.30 28.31
C TRP A 7 15.20 -18.12 26.81
N SER A 8 14.20 -17.33 26.41
CA SER A 8 13.92 -17.09 24.99
C SER A 8 14.91 -16.10 24.38
N ARG A 9 15.27 -15.05 25.12
CA ARG A 9 16.28 -14.07 24.67
C ARG A 9 17.64 -14.72 24.46
N GLY A 10 18.11 -15.55 25.40
CA GLY A 10 19.39 -16.24 25.24
C GLY A 10 19.41 -17.24 24.07
N ALA A 11 18.26 -17.79 23.68
CA ALA A 11 18.16 -18.67 22.52
C ALA A 11 18.19 -17.88 21.20
N GLU A 12 17.49 -16.75 21.12
CA GLU A 12 17.49 -15.85 19.96
C GLU A 12 18.87 -15.20 19.72
N GLU A 13 19.54 -14.82 20.81
CA GLU A 13 20.90 -14.26 20.80
C GLU A 13 21.93 -15.31 20.32
N PHE A 14 21.85 -16.53 20.86
CA PHE A 14 22.70 -17.62 20.40
C PHE A 14 22.44 -18.00 18.93
N ASP A 15 21.18 -17.99 18.49
CA ASP A 15 20.81 -18.21 17.08
C ASP A 15 21.38 -17.12 16.17
N ALA A 16 21.31 -15.85 16.58
CA ALA A 16 21.93 -14.74 15.85
C ALA A 16 23.46 -14.91 15.71
N LEU A 17 24.14 -15.41 16.76
CA LEU A 17 25.57 -15.71 16.71
C LEU A 17 25.91 -16.89 15.81
N VAL A 18 25.15 -17.98 15.89
CA VAL A 18 25.36 -19.19 15.07
C VAL A 18 25.07 -18.95 13.58
N SER A 19 24.15 -18.04 13.28
CA SER A 19 23.77 -17.61 11.93
C SER A 19 24.62 -16.46 11.37
N GLY A 20 25.54 -15.88 12.16
CA GLY A 20 26.43 -14.80 11.73
C GLY A 20 25.78 -13.42 11.66
N ARG A 21 24.59 -13.24 12.24
CA ARG A 21 23.87 -11.96 12.32
C ARG A 21 24.32 -11.08 13.49
N ALA A 22 25.10 -11.63 14.44
CA ALA A 22 25.68 -10.91 15.57
C ALA A 22 27.20 -11.10 15.62
N GLY A 23 27.92 -10.06 16.04
CA GLY A 23 29.40 -10.00 15.95
C GLY A 23 30.18 -10.24 17.24
N ASP A 24 29.56 -10.14 18.41
CA ASP A 24 30.21 -10.40 19.71
C ASP A 24 29.40 -11.42 20.51
N GLY A 25 30.08 -12.47 20.96
CA GLY A 25 29.49 -13.63 21.62
C GLY A 25 30.39 -14.21 22.70
N ALA A 26 31.14 -13.37 23.41
CA ALA A 26 32.07 -13.79 24.46
C ALA A 26 31.43 -14.71 25.51
N GLU A 27 30.15 -14.49 25.83
CA GLU A 27 29.38 -15.32 26.76
C GLU A 27 28.96 -16.69 26.20
N HIS A 28 28.94 -16.85 24.88
CA HIS A 28 28.56 -18.08 24.17
C HIS A 28 29.75 -18.79 23.50
N ALA A 29 30.99 -18.38 23.80
CA ALA A 29 32.20 -18.87 23.14
C ALA A 29 32.34 -20.40 23.15
N GLU A 30 32.08 -21.05 24.29
CA GLU A 30 32.17 -22.52 24.43
C GLU A 30 31.11 -23.24 23.57
N LEU A 31 29.90 -22.69 23.47
CA LEU A 31 28.83 -23.26 22.63
C LEU A 31 29.11 -23.05 21.14
N LEU A 32 29.69 -21.89 20.77
CA LEU A 32 30.11 -21.62 19.39
C LEU A 32 31.27 -22.53 18.97
N GLU A 33 32.21 -22.81 19.87
CA GLU A 33 33.28 -23.78 19.64
C GLU A 33 32.72 -25.19 19.42
N LEU A 34 31.75 -25.62 20.24
CA LEU A 34 31.06 -26.89 20.05
C LEU A 34 30.32 -26.97 18.71
N VAL A 35 29.59 -25.92 18.32
CA VAL A 35 28.91 -25.86 17.02
C VAL A 35 29.92 -25.90 15.88
N ALA A 36 31.06 -25.22 16.00
CA ALA A 36 32.14 -25.29 15.01
C ALA A 36 32.72 -26.70 14.90
N ALA A 37 32.93 -27.40 16.03
CA ALA A 37 33.38 -28.79 16.05
C ALA A 37 32.36 -29.72 15.37
N LEU A 38 31.06 -29.54 15.64
CA LEU A 38 30.00 -30.31 14.98
C LEU A 38 29.93 -30.05 13.47
N ARG A 39 30.10 -28.79 13.04
CA ARG A 39 30.15 -28.41 11.61
C ARG A 39 31.39 -28.91 10.88
N SER A 40 32.47 -29.21 11.60
CA SER A 40 33.70 -29.76 11.01
C SER A 40 33.56 -31.23 10.58
N VAL A 41 32.50 -31.92 11.01
CA VAL A 41 32.20 -33.29 10.58
C VAL A 41 31.80 -33.26 9.10
N PRO A 42 32.47 -34.03 8.20
CA PRO A 42 32.14 -34.07 6.80
C PRO A 42 30.65 -34.40 6.59
N PRO A 43 29.90 -33.61 5.82
CA PRO A 43 28.50 -33.88 5.59
C PRO A 43 28.34 -35.18 4.80
N VAL A 44 27.30 -35.95 5.12
CA VAL A 44 26.94 -37.13 4.34
C VAL A 44 26.41 -36.65 2.99
N THR A 45 27.18 -36.83 1.92
CA THR A 45 26.78 -36.47 0.56
C THR A 45 26.02 -37.61 -0.11
N ALA A 46 24.90 -37.29 -0.78
CA ALA A 46 24.20 -38.25 -1.62
C ALA A 46 25.07 -38.66 -2.82
N ARG A 47 24.86 -39.89 -3.30
CA ARG A 47 25.61 -40.40 -4.47
C ARG A 47 25.19 -39.65 -5.74
N PRO A 48 26.12 -39.31 -6.66
CA PRO A 48 25.80 -38.51 -7.85
C PRO A 48 24.68 -39.09 -8.72
N GLU A 49 24.64 -40.41 -8.88
CA GLU A 49 23.62 -41.11 -9.66
C GLU A 49 22.22 -41.06 -9.02
N PHE A 50 22.16 -41.02 -7.69
CA PHE A 50 20.90 -40.82 -6.99
C PHE A 50 20.36 -39.40 -7.26
N VAL A 51 21.23 -38.39 -7.15
CA VAL A 51 20.87 -36.98 -7.40
C VAL A 51 20.38 -36.77 -8.83
N SER A 52 21.08 -37.31 -9.83
CA SER A 52 20.67 -37.18 -11.23
C SER A 52 19.33 -37.87 -11.50
N SER A 53 19.14 -39.10 -10.97
CA SER A 53 17.87 -39.84 -11.13
C SER A 53 16.69 -39.13 -10.45
N LEU A 54 16.91 -38.58 -9.25
CA LEU A 54 15.90 -37.84 -8.51
C LEU A 54 15.54 -36.55 -9.24
N ARG A 55 16.52 -35.82 -9.78
CA ARG A 55 16.29 -34.61 -10.59
C ARG A 55 15.39 -34.93 -11.78
N THR A 56 15.69 -35.99 -12.54
CA THR A 56 14.85 -36.40 -13.67
C THR A 56 13.43 -36.74 -13.23
N GLN A 57 13.26 -37.47 -12.12
CA GLN A 57 11.93 -37.83 -11.61
C GLN A 57 11.14 -36.60 -11.14
N LEU A 58 11.79 -35.64 -10.47
CA LEU A 58 11.14 -34.42 -9.98
C LEU A 58 10.73 -33.49 -11.12
N VAL A 59 11.56 -33.31 -12.15
CA VAL A 59 11.19 -32.55 -13.37
C VAL A 59 9.98 -33.19 -14.05
N ALA A 60 10.02 -34.51 -14.24
CA ALA A 60 8.90 -35.23 -14.85
C ALA A 60 7.62 -35.23 -13.98
N ALA A 61 7.74 -35.10 -12.66
CA ALA A 61 6.61 -34.95 -11.75
C ALA A 61 6.00 -33.54 -11.85
N ALA A 62 6.84 -32.50 -11.93
CA ALA A 62 6.42 -31.12 -12.07
C ALA A 62 5.63 -30.87 -13.37
N GLU A 63 6.08 -31.43 -14.50
CA GLU A 63 5.40 -31.34 -15.80
C GLU A 63 3.98 -31.94 -15.79
N ARG A 64 3.71 -32.90 -14.89
CA ARG A 64 2.41 -33.61 -14.83
C ARG A 64 1.39 -32.97 -13.90
N ALA A 65 1.78 -32.01 -13.06
CA ALA A 65 0.91 -31.45 -12.03
C ALA A 65 0.80 -29.91 -12.03
N PRO A 66 0.66 -29.22 -13.17
CA PRO A 66 0.85 -27.77 -13.18
C PRO A 66 -0.30 -26.97 -12.55
N ALA A 67 -1.58 -27.33 -12.65
CA ALA A 67 -2.67 -26.38 -12.32
C ALA A 67 -3.45 -26.65 -11.00
N VAL A 68 -3.85 -27.89 -10.72
CA VAL A 68 -4.76 -28.21 -9.59
C VAL A 68 -4.02 -28.28 -8.25
N ALA A 69 -2.71 -28.54 -8.27
CA ALA A 69 -1.89 -28.60 -7.07
C ALA A 69 -1.58 -27.20 -6.48
N GLN A 70 -1.67 -26.13 -7.29
CA GLN A 70 -1.34 -24.77 -6.85
C GLN A 70 -2.35 -24.23 -5.83
N ASP A 71 -3.66 -24.33 -6.14
CA ASP A 71 -4.73 -23.95 -5.22
C ASP A 71 -4.78 -24.83 -3.97
N ASP A 72 -4.58 -26.14 -4.14
CA ASP A 72 -4.65 -27.10 -3.04
C ASP A 72 -3.45 -27.00 -2.09
N LEU A 73 -2.26 -26.72 -2.60
CA LEU A 73 -1.06 -26.54 -1.78
C LEU A 73 -1.09 -25.19 -1.07
N ALA A 74 -1.47 -24.11 -1.76
CA ALA A 74 -1.71 -22.80 -1.13
C ALA A 74 -2.79 -22.88 -0.05
N ALA A 75 -3.90 -23.60 -0.29
CA ALA A 75 -4.98 -23.80 0.68
C ALA A 75 -4.59 -24.71 1.87
N ARG A 76 -3.55 -25.55 1.73
CA ARG A 76 -3.02 -26.42 2.79
C ARG A 76 -1.88 -25.76 3.58
N LEU A 77 -1.13 -24.86 2.95
CA LEU A 77 -0.05 -24.10 3.58
C LEU A 77 -0.55 -22.79 4.22
N THR A 78 -1.73 -22.29 3.82
CA THR A 78 -2.41 -21.22 4.55
C THR A 78 -2.97 -21.77 5.86
N PRO A 79 -2.49 -21.30 7.04
CA PRO A 79 -3.03 -21.73 8.31
C PRO A 79 -4.46 -21.23 8.41
N ARG A 80 -5.46 -22.09 8.19
CA ARG A 80 -6.85 -21.78 8.52
C ARG A 80 -6.91 -21.45 10.02
N GLN A 81 -7.12 -20.19 10.35
CA GLN A 81 -7.29 -19.74 11.72
C GLN A 81 -8.54 -20.39 12.33
N ARG A 82 -8.39 -21.58 12.93
CA ARG A 82 -9.44 -22.17 13.77
C ARG A 82 -9.51 -21.39 15.07
N ARG A 83 -10.66 -20.74 15.29
CA ARG A 83 -11.05 -20.06 16.54
C ARG A 83 -11.24 -21.09 17.66
N GLY A 84 -10.16 -21.45 18.35
CA GLY A 84 -10.23 -22.29 19.55
C GLY A 84 -8.95 -22.22 20.40
N SER A 85 -9.03 -21.67 21.61
CA SER A 85 -7.87 -21.42 22.48
C SER A 85 -7.22 -22.68 23.06
N ARG A 86 -7.96 -23.80 23.12
CA ARG A 86 -7.48 -25.07 23.70
C ARG A 86 -6.74 -25.99 22.73
N GLU A 87 -6.95 -25.84 21.42
CA GLU A 87 -6.26 -26.65 20.40
C GLU A 87 -4.92 -26.06 19.93
N ARG A 88 -4.68 -24.76 20.18
CA ARG A 88 -3.43 -24.05 19.86
C ARG A 88 -2.17 -24.68 20.48
N ARG A 89 -2.27 -25.29 21.66
CA ARG A 89 -1.10 -25.78 22.42
C ARG A 89 -0.61 -27.15 21.98
N ILE A 90 -1.46 -27.95 21.35
CA ILE A 90 -1.12 -29.33 20.94
C ILE A 90 -0.67 -29.35 19.48
N ALA A 91 -1.27 -28.51 18.61
CA ALA A 91 -0.87 -28.40 17.22
C ALA A 91 0.51 -27.73 17.01
N ALA A 92 0.88 -26.75 17.86
CA ALA A 92 2.16 -26.06 17.77
C ALA A 92 3.37 -26.94 18.12
N LEU A 93 3.20 -27.93 19.01
CA LEU A 93 4.32 -28.77 19.49
C LEU A 93 4.62 -29.98 18.60
N VAL A 94 3.66 -30.42 17.77
CA VAL A 94 3.82 -31.64 16.94
C VAL A 94 3.91 -31.32 15.45
N GLY A 95 3.34 -30.19 14.98
CA GLY A 95 3.38 -29.80 13.57
C GLY A 95 4.58 -28.92 13.16
N GLY A 96 5.07 -28.06 14.06
CA GLY A 96 6.10 -27.07 13.72
C GLY A 96 7.53 -27.62 13.63
N PHE A 97 7.84 -28.71 14.34
CA PHE A 97 9.21 -29.20 14.47
C PHE A 97 9.63 -30.20 13.37
N ALA A 98 8.66 -30.87 12.72
CA ALA A 98 8.94 -31.88 11.70
C ALA A 98 9.23 -31.29 10.31
N VAL A 99 8.82 -30.04 10.03
CA VAL A 99 9.06 -29.40 8.73
C VAL A 99 10.34 -28.55 8.75
N VAL A 100 10.64 -27.84 9.84
CA VAL A 100 11.71 -26.82 9.87
C VAL A 100 13.13 -27.41 9.89
N SER A 101 13.33 -28.63 10.39
CA SER A 101 14.69 -29.18 10.57
C SER A 101 15.32 -29.81 9.31
N ALA A 102 14.55 -30.04 8.24
CA ALA A 102 15.05 -30.60 6.97
C ALA A 102 14.84 -29.67 5.75
N THR A 103 14.27 -28.48 5.94
CA THR A 103 13.83 -27.59 4.84
C THR A 103 14.69 -26.36 4.61
N GLY A 104 15.77 -26.12 5.37
CA GLY A 104 16.61 -24.93 5.17
C GLY A 104 17.08 -24.75 3.72
N SER A 105 17.45 -25.82 3.03
CA SER A 105 17.88 -25.79 1.63
C SER A 105 16.75 -25.47 0.63
N MET A 106 15.53 -25.98 0.86
CA MET A 106 14.37 -25.67 0.00
C MET A 106 13.80 -24.28 0.29
N ALA A 107 13.82 -23.84 1.55
CA ALA A 107 13.41 -22.50 1.92
C ALA A 107 14.34 -21.46 1.27
N MET A 108 15.66 -21.66 1.33
CA MET A 108 16.61 -20.79 0.63
C MET A 108 16.42 -20.82 -0.89
N ALA A 109 16.26 -22.00 -1.50
CA ALA A 109 16.04 -22.10 -2.94
C ALA A 109 14.69 -21.51 -3.39
N ALA A 110 13.69 -21.46 -2.52
CA ALA A 110 12.42 -20.81 -2.81
C ALA A 110 12.52 -19.29 -2.74
N GLN A 111 13.44 -18.71 -1.96
CA GLN A 111 13.56 -17.24 -1.90
C GLN A 111 13.95 -16.64 -3.26
N ASP A 112 14.84 -17.31 -4.01
CA ASP A 112 15.28 -16.88 -5.34
C ASP A 112 14.32 -17.29 -6.47
N SER A 113 13.17 -17.90 -6.14
CA SER A 113 12.21 -18.33 -7.17
C SER A 113 11.34 -17.18 -7.65
N LEU A 114 11.13 -17.12 -8.97
CA LEU A 114 10.32 -16.12 -9.63
C LEU A 114 8.88 -16.63 -9.87
N PRO A 115 7.91 -15.71 -10.06
CA PRO A 115 6.59 -16.07 -10.57
C PRO A 115 6.68 -16.97 -11.81
N GLY A 116 6.05 -18.14 -11.75
CA GLY A 116 6.14 -19.19 -12.78
C GLY A 116 7.12 -20.33 -12.45
N ASP A 117 8.05 -20.14 -11.51
CA ASP A 117 8.94 -21.20 -11.04
C ASP A 117 8.21 -22.20 -10.13
N VAL A 118 8.68 -23.45 -10.14
CA VAL A 118 8.09 -24.57 -9.38
C VAL A 118 8.07 -24.31 -7.87
N LEU A 119 9.06 -23.58 -7.34
CA LEU A 119 9.17 -23.28 -5.90
C LEU A 119 8.49 -21.97 -5.49
N TYR A 120 7.98 -21.18 -6.43
CA TYR A 120 7.35 -19.90 -6.12
C TYR A 120 6.12 -19.99 -5.20
N PRO A 121 5.23 -21.00 -5.33
CA PRO A 121 4.16 -21.21 -4.35
C PRO A 121 4.67 -21.45 -2.92
N VAL A 122 5.88 -22.03 -2.78
CA VAL A 122 6.52 -22.22 -1.47
C VAL A 122 7.03 -20.89 -0.93
N LYS A 123 7.63 -20.03 -1.77
CA LYS A 123 7.99 -18.65 -1.41
C LYS A 123 6.79 -17.90 -0.85
N ARG A 124 5.69 -17.86 -1.62
CA ARG A 124 4.43 -17.20 -1.21
C ARG A 124 3.85 -17.78 0.07
N ALA A 125 3.96 -19.09 0.30
CA ALA A 125 3.51 -19.70 1.55
C ALA A 125 4.36 -19.27 2.77
N ILE A 126 5.68 -19.14 2.59
CA ILE A 126 6.60 -18.67 3.64
C ILE A 126 6.31 -17.20 3.97
N GLU A 127 6.20 -16.35 2.96
CA GLU A 127 5.84 -14.92 3.11
C GLU A 127 4.49 -14.77 3.84
N ASN A 128 3.46 -15.50 3.41
CA ASN A 128 2.17 -15.50 4.10
C ASN A 128 2.29 -15.95 5.55
N ALA A 129 3.14 -16.93 5.86
CA ALA A 129 3.38 -17.36 7.23
C ALA A 129 4.08 -16.27 8.05
N GLN A 130 5.09 -15.58 7.48
CA GLN A 130 5.79 -14.47 8.11
C GLN A 130 4.80 -13.37 8.50
N THR A 131 4.00 -12.87 7.56
CA THR A 131 2.97 -11.84 7.84
C THR A 131 1.94 -12.31 8.87
N ASN A 132 1.49 -13.57 8.83
CA ASN A 132 0.50 -14.09 9.78
C ASN A 132 1.03 -14.34 11.20
N LEU A 133 2.35 -14.48 11.37
CA LEU A 133 2.99 -14.63 12.67
C LEU A 133 3.13 -13.29 13.41
N GLN A 134 3.09 -12.18 12.67
CA GLN A 134 3.11 -10.84 13.24
C GLN A 134 1.85 -10.59 14.07
N SER A 135 2.04 -10.16 15.32
CA SER A 135 0.97 -10.03 16.30
C SER A 135 0.29 -8.66 16.30
N ASP A 136 0.96 -7.64 15.78
CA ASP A 136 0.49 -6.26 15.69
C ASP A 136 0.42 -5.77 14.23
N ASN A 137 -0.19 -4.61 14.03
CA ASN A 137 -0.37 -4.04 12.70
C ASN A 137 0.94 -3.47 12.15
N ALA A 138 1.79 -2.88 12.99
CA ALA A 138 3.12 -2.41 12.60
C ALA A 138 3.97 -3.54 11.99
N GLY A 139 4.11 -4.69 12.65
CA GLY A 139 4.90 -5.81 12.13
C GLY A 139 4.31 -6.44 10.87
N LYS A 140 2.97 -6.46 10.74
CA LYS A 140 2.32 -6.90 9.49
C LYS A 140 2.56 -5.95 8.34
N ALA A 141 2.48 -4.65 8.58
CA ALA A 141 2.76 -3.62 7.58
C ALA A 141 4.20 -3.76 7.08
N ASP A 142 5.16 -3.85 8.00
CA ASP A 142 6.59 -4.07 7.69
C ASP A 142 6.83 -5.33 6.83
N SER A 143 6.23 -6.47 7.20
CA SER A 143 6.34 -7.70 6.41
C SER A 143 5.74 -7.55 5.00
N LEU A 144 4.60 -6.85 4.87
CA LEU A 144 3.97 -6.60 3.58
C LEU A 144 4.78 -5.64 2.70
N LEU A 145 5.41 -4.60 3.28
CA LEU A 145 6.32 -3.72 2.55
C LEU A 145 7.51 -4.50 2.01
N SER A 146 8.16 -5.32 2.84
CA SER A 146 9.25 -6.19 2.42
C SER A 146 8.85 -7.13 1.27
N HIS A 147 7.63 -7.68 1.30
CA HIS A 147 7.13 -8.53 0.21
C HIS A 147 6.84 -7.74 -1.07
N ALA A 148 6.32 -6.52 -0.95
CA ALA A 148 6.09 -5.62 -2.08
C ALA A 148 7.42 -5.23 -2.75
N GLU A 149 8.45 -4.88 -1.98
CA GLU A 149 9.81 -4.63 -2.51
C GLU A 149 10.31 -5.85 -3.30
N ALA A 150 10.18 -7.05 -2.74
CA ALA A 150 10.54 -8.29 -3.43
C ALA A 150 9.74 -8.49 -4.73
N ARG A 151 8.47 -8.05 -4.82
CA ARG A 151 7.72 -8.09 -6.10
C ARG A 151 8.34 -7.17 -7.15
N LEU A 152 8.82 -5.99 -6.78
CA LEU A 152 9.49 -5.09 -7.73
C LEU A 152 10.82 -5.65 -8.21
N GLU A 153 11.58 -6.31 -7.34
CA GLU A 153 12.79 -7.05 -7.72
C GLU A 153 12.47 -8.18 -8.71
N GLU A 154 11.41 -8.95 -8.43
CA GLU A 154 10.94 -10.01 -9.34
C GLU A 154 10.50 -9.44 -10.69
N VAL A 155 9.81 -8.29 -10.74
CA VAL A 155 9.43 -7.64 -11.99
C VAL A 155 10.66 -7.23 -12.80
N GLN A 156 11.69 -6.69 -12.15
CA GLN A 156 12.95 -6.35 -12.82
C GLN A 156 13.62 -7.59 -13.40
N GLU A 157 13.67 -8.69 -12.65
CA GLU A 157 14.29 -9.93 -13.11
C GLU A 157 13.49 -10.61 -14.23
N LEU A 158 12.16 -10.66 -14.11
CA LEU A 158 11.26 -11.17 -15.14
C LEU A 158 11.39 -10.35 -16.44
N THR A 159 11.47 -9.03 -16.32
CA THR A 159 11.67 -8.12 -17.47
C THR A 159 13.03 -8.35 -18.11
N ALA A 160 14.09 -8.53 -17.32
CA ALA A 160 15.43 -8.83 -17.83
C ALA A 160 15.52 -10.18 -18.55
N ARG A 161 14.65 -11.13 -18.20
CA ARG A 161 14.55 -12.47 -18.80
C ARG A 161 13.56 -12.55 -19.99
N ASP A 162 12.92 -11.44 -20.37
CA ASP A 162 11.85 -11.41 -21.38
C ASP A 162 10.73 -12.44 -21.06
N ALA A 163 10.33 -12.47 -19.79
CA ALA A 163 9.25 -13.35 -19.33
C ALA A 163 7.89 -12.94 -19.90
N ASP A 164 6.91 -13.83 -19.78
CA ASP A 164 5.54 -13.58 -20.24
C ASP A 164 4.94 -12.32 -19.59
N SER A 165 4.37 -11.43 -20.42
CA SER A 165 3.74 -10.19 -19.97
C SER A 165 2.63 -10.42 -18.95
N ASP A 166 1.89 -11.53 -19.01
CA ASP A 166 0.84 -11.83 -18.03
C ASP A 166 1.43 -12.12 -16.63
N VAL A 167 2.61 -12.74 -16.60
CA VAL A 167 3.36 -13.02 -15.36
C VAL A 167 3.90 -11.71 -14.76
N ILE A 168 4.45 -10.82 -15.58
CA ILE A 168 4.92 -9.50 -15.12
C ILE A 168 3.74 -8.65 -14.63
N ALA A 169 2.62 -8.63 -15.37
CA ALA A 169 1.43 -7.88 -15.01
C ALA A 169 0.82 -8.34 -13.67
N SER A 170 0.71 -9.65 -13.46
CA SER A 170 0.23 -10.21 -12.20
C SER A 170 1.18 -9.93 -11.02
N THR A 171 2.49 -9.88 -11.27
CA THR A 171 3.48 -9.53 -10.23
C THR A 171 3.39 -8.04 -9.84
N LEU A 172 3.17 -7.14 -10.81
CA LEU A 172 2.87 -5.72 -10.54
C LEU A 172 1.54 -5.53 -9.80
N GLN A 173 0.54 -6.38 -10.05
CA GLN A 173 -0.71 -6.37 -9.29
C GLN A 173 -0.46 -6.81 -7.84
N ASP A 174 0.29 -7.89 -7.63
CA ASP A 174 0.66 -8.34 -6.28
C ASP A 174 1.40 -7.24 -5.49
N PHE A 175 2.33 -6.54 -6.14
CA PHE A 175 3.00 -5.36 -5.57
C PHE A 175 1.99 -4.30 -5.11
N THR A 176 1.03 -3.97 -5.98
CA THR A 176 0.00 -2.96 -5.73
C THR A 176 -0.89 -3.35 -4.55
N ASP A 177 -1.32 -4.61 -4.50
CA ASP A 177 -2.20 -5.15 -3.46
C ASP A 177 -1.48 -5.19 -2.10
N GLN A 178 -0.21 -5.59 -2.07
CA GLN A 178 0.60 -5.63 -0.85
C GLN A 178 0.92 -4.21 -0.34
N THR A 179 1.26 -3.28 -1.23
CA THR A 179 1.50 -1.87 -0.91
C THR A 179 0.27 -1.23 -0.27
N THR A 180 -0.92 -1.47 -0.84
CA THR A 180 -2.18 -0.94 -0.31
C THR A 180 -2.47 -1.48 1.09
N GLN A 181 -2.37 -2.81 1.27
CA GLN A 181 -2.59 -3.45 2.58
C GLN A 181 -1.59 -2.98 3.64
N ALA A 182 -0.31 -2.82 3.28
CA ALA A 182 0.71 -2.31 4.18
C ALA A 182 0.38 -0.88 4.63
N SER A 183 0.00 -0.01 3.67
CA SER A 183 -0.39 1.37 3.96
C SER A 183 -1.57 1.44 4.92
N GLU A 184 -2.61 0.65 4.71
CA GLU A 184 -3.78 0.63 5.59
C GLU A 184 -3.41 0.24 7.02
N LEU A 185 -2.57 -0.79 7.18
CA LEU A 185 -2.15 -1.28 8.50
C LEU A 185 -1.24 -0.29 9.23
N ALA A 186 -0.31 0.35 8.53
CA ALA A 186 0.60 1.34 9.12
C ALA A 186 -0.14 2.63 9.49
N LEU A 187 -1.08 3.10 8.66
CA LEU A 187 -1.94 4.25 8.99
C LEU A 187 -2.86 3.96 10.18
N ASP A 188 -3.43 2.76 10.24
CA ASP A 188 -4.24 2.31 11.38
C ASP A 188 -3.40 2.23 12.67
N ASP A 189 -2.20 1.63 12.63
CA ASP A 189 -1.29 1.57 13.79
C ASP A 189 -0.90 2.97 14.28
N PHE A 190 -0.58 3.89 13.37
CA PHE A 190 -0.29 5.28 13.70
C PHE A 190 -1.48 5.96 14.38
N SER A 191 -2.69 5.79 13.85
CA SER A 191 -3.90 6.39 14.42
C SER A 191 -4.20 5.89 15.85
N GLN A 192 -3.83 4.63 16.15
CA GLN A 192 -4.07 4.01 17.44
C GLN A 192 -2.96 4.27 18.47
N THR A 193 -1.70 4.31 18.03
CA THR A 193 -0.54 4.33 18.93
C THR A 193 0.23 5.66 18.92
N GLY A 194 0.09 6.45 17.86
CA GLY A 194 0.88 7.66 17.61
C GLY A 194 2.35 7.41 17.29
N LYS A 195 2.77 6.16 17.04
CA LYS A 195 4.15 5.82 16.70
C LYS A 195 4.48 6.19 15.26
N THR A 196 5.54 6.97 15.09
CA THR A 196 5.91 7.56 13.81
C THR A 196 6.66 6.61 12.87
N ASP A 197 7.28 5.55 13.40
CA ASP A 197 8.20 4.68 12.66
C ASP A 197 7.53 4.07 11.41
N GLY A 198 6.35 3.47 11.54
CA GLY A 198 5.65 2.88 10.39
C GLY A 198 5.26 3.88 9.30
N ILE A 199 5.04 5.16 9.65
CA ILE A 199 4.80 6.22 8.65
C ILE A 199 6.10 6.63 7.98
N ALA A 200 7.21 6.69 8.72
CA ALA A 200 8.53 6.93 8.16
C ALA A 200 8.92 5.83 7.16
N ASP A 201 8.69 4.57 7.53
CA ASP A 201 8.95 3.39 6.69
C ASP A 201 8.10 3.43 5.41
N LEU A 202 6.80 3.76 5.50
CA LEU A 202 5.95 3.93 4.31
C LEU A 202 6.46 5.01 3.35
N ARG A 203 6.94 6.14 3.88
CA ARG A 203 7.47 7.26 3.09
C ARG A 203 8.79 6.89 2.41
N ALA A 204 9.66 6.16 3.11
CA ALA A 204 10.91 5.65 2.55
C ALA A 204 10.63 4.62 1.44
N PHE A 205 9.80 3.63 1.73
CA PHE A 205 9.35 2.62 0.77
C PHE A 205 8.75 3.27 -0.50
N ALA A 206 7.93 4.31 -0.34
CA ALA A 206 7.31 4.97 -1.48
C ALA A 206 8.33 5.71 -2.34
N ALA A 207 9.34 6.35 -1.74
CA ALA A 207 10.43 6.98 -2.47
C ALA A 207 11.24 5.94 -3.28
N ASP A 208 11.67 4.85 -2.62
CA ASP A 208 12.44 3.79 -3.24
C ASP A 208 11.65 3.09 -4.37
N SER A 209 10.37 2.80 -4.14
CA SER A 209 9.48 2.20 -5.13
C SER A 209 9.30 3.09 -6.36
N MET A 210 9.21 4.41 -6.18
CA MET A 210 9.09 5.36 -7.30
C MET A 210 10.35 5.37 -8.18
N ASP A 211 11.54 5.25 -7.58
CA ASP A 211 12.80 5.15 -8.31
C ASP A 211 12.86 3.86 -9.14
N VAL A 212 12.46 2.72 -8.56
CA VAL A 212 12.42 1.42 -9.25
C VAL A 212 11.39 1.42 -10.39
N LEU A 213 10.16 1.87 -10.13
CA LEU A 213 9.10 1.95 -11.15
C LEU A 213 9.47 2.92 -12.29
N GLY A 214 10.16 4.02 -11.97
CA GLY A 214 10.71 4.94 -12.95
C GLY A 214 11.77 4.31 -13.86
N ALA A 215 12.64 3.47 -13.29
CA ALA A 215 13.65 2.73 -14.05
C ALA A 215 13.06 1.63 -14.95
N LEU A 216 11.91 1.04 -14.56
CA LEU A 216 11.18 0.05 -15.35
C LEU A 216 10.46 0.66 -16.55
N GLY A 217 9.96 1.89 -16.45
CA GLY A 217 9.15 2.55 -17.50
C GLY A 217 9.71 2.44 -18.94
N PRO A 218 10.99 2.74 -19.19
CA PRO A 218 11.59 2.65 -20.52
C PRO A 218 11.83 1.21 -21.03
N LEU A 219 11.84 0.21 -20.15
CA LEU A 219 12.20 -1.18 -20.45
C LEU A 219 10.97 -2.03 -20.79
N VAL A 220 9.80 -1.57 -20.39
CA VAL A 220 8.57 -2.36 -20.37
C VAL A 220 7.76 -2.19 -21.68
N PRO A 221 7.25 -3.28 -22.28
CA PRO A 221 6.36 -3.27 -23.46
C PRO A 221 5.08 -2.41 -23.30
N GLU A 222 4.43 -2.08 -24.43
CA GLU A 222 3.14 -1.33 -24.46
C GLU A 222 2.07 -1.99 -23.59
N GLU A 223 2.00 -3.33 -23.62
CA GLU A 223 0.98 -4.14 -22.95
C GLU A 223 1.06 -4.01 -21.42
N LEU A 224 2.24 -3.72 -20.90
CA LEU A 224 2.53 -3.63 -19.47
C LEU A 224 2.50 -2.20 -18.92
N ARG A 225 2.25 -1.20 -19.79
CA ARG A 225 2.16 0.21 -19.36
C ARG A 225 1.03 0.45 -18.37
N SER A 226 -0.13 -0.17 -18.57
CA SER A 226 -1.29 0.05 -17.69
C SER A 226 -1.01 -0.46 -16.26
N PRO A 227 -0.58 -1.73 -16.05
CA PRO A 227 -0.14 -2.20 -14.72
C PRO A 227 0.94 -1.32 -14.07
N LEU A 228 1.92 -0.85 -14.84
CA LEU A 228 2.99 0.00 -14.32
C LEU A 228 2.48 1.38 -13.88
N ILE A 229 1.55 1.96 -14.65
CA ILE A 229 0.88 3.23 -14.28
C ILE A 229 0.07 3.03 -13.00
N THR A 230 -0.68 1.93 -12.87
CA THR A 230 -1.44 1.61 -11.65
C THR A 230 -0.52 1.50 -10.44
N ALA A 231 0.57 0.73 -10.54
CA ALA A 231 1.56 0.61 -9.48
C ALA A 231 2.13 1.98 -9.05
N THR A 232 2.49 2.82 -10.03
CA THR A 232 3.00 4.19 -9.79
C THR A 232 1.95 5.07 -9.10
N GLN A 233 0.69 4.99 -9.51
CA GLN A 233 -0.41 5.76 -8.90
C GLN A 233 -0.67 5.31 -7.45
N THR A 234 -0.65 4.01 -7.19
CA THR A 234 -0.81 3.46 -5.84
C THR A 234 0.30 3.93 -4.91
N VAL A 235 1.57 3.86 -5.34
CA VAL A 235 2.69 4.36 -4.52
C VAL A 235 2.54 5.85 -4.21
N ARG A 236 2.16 6.68 -5.19
CA ARG A 236 1.91 8.11 -4.95
C ARG A 236 0.75 8.36 -3.99
N GLN A 237 -0.30 7.55 -4.06
CA GLN A 237 -1.44 7.66 -3.15
C GLN A 237 -1.04 7.31 -1.71
N VAL A 238 -0.26 6.23 -1.53
CA VAL A 238 0.30 5.83 -0.23
C VAL A 238 1.22 6.90 0.32
N ASP A 239 2.12 7.44 -0.51
CA ASP A 239 3.01 8.53 -0.14
C ASP A 239 2.24 9.76 0.37
N ALA A 240 1.22 10.19 -0.38
CA ALA A 240 0.36 11.32 -0.02
C ALA A 240 -0.41 11.07 1.29
N ALA A 241 -0.97 9.87 1.47
CA ALA A 241 -1.70 9.50 2.70
C ALA A 241 -0.76 9.49 3.92
N ALA A 242 0.44 8.96 3.78
CA ALA A 242 1.45 8.96 4.83
C ALA A 242 1.90 10.38 5.21
N TRP A 243 2.03 11.28 4.22
CA TRP A 243 2.35 12.69 4.48
C TRP A 243 1.23 13.44 5.17
N GLU A 244 -0.02 13.22 4.76
CA GLU A 244 -1.18 13.81 5.42
C GLU A 244 -1.31 13.33 6.88
N ALA A 245 -1.02 12.06 7.13
CA ALA A 245 -1.02 11.49 8.48
C ALA A 245 0.09 12.09 9.35
N CYS A 246 1.30 12.24 8.82
CA CYS A 246 2.40 12.84 9.56
C CYS A 246 3.43 13.56 8.67
N PRO A 247 3.29 14.89 8.50
CA PRO A 247 4.19 15.69 7.67
C PRO A 247 5.65 15.76 8.18
N THR A 248 5.87 15.43 9.45
CA THR A 248 7.18 15.51 10.12
C THR A 248 7.82 14.16 10.40
N CYS A 249 7.19 13.04 9.99
CA CYS A 249 7.66 11.70 10.32
C CYS A 249 8.76 11.18 9.39
N ALA A 250 8.93 11.77 8.21
CA ALA A 250 9.99 11.39 7.28
C ALA A 250 11.10 12.44 7.26
N ASP A 251 12.35 11.98 7.23
CA ASP A 251 13.49 12.81 6.89
C ASP A 251 13.31 13.32 5.45
N GLY A 252 13.43 14.64 5.25
CA GLY A 252 13.10 15.29 3.98
C GLY A 252 11.77 16.04 3.95
N GLY A 253 11.14 16.24 5.12
CA GLY A 253 10.05 17.21 5.28
C GLY A 253 10.38 18.53 4.58
N ILE A 254 9.38 19.12 3.94
CA ILE A 254 9.39 20.37 3.14
C ILE A 254 9.96 21.54 3.97
N ALA A 255 11.25 21.54 4.23
CA ALA A 255 12.00 22.66 4.77
C ALA A 255 12.69 23.42 3.64
N GLU A 256 12.84 22.80 2.47
CA GLU A 256 13.11 23.46 1.20
C GLU A 256 11.81 23.58 0.43
N LEU A 257 11.20 24.77 0.51
CA LEU A 257 10.30 25.24 -0.54
C LEU A 257 11.01 24.98 -1.89
N PRO A 258 10.33 24.37 -2.88
CA PRO A 258 10.92 24.23 -4.20
C PRO A 258 11.42 25.61 -4.63
N ASP A 259 12.63 25.66 -5.17
CA ASP A 259 13.21 26.89 -5.70
C ASP A 259 12.12 27.56 -6.55
N ILE A 260 11.82 28.81 -6.21
CA ILE A 260 10.78 29.61 -6.85
C ILE A 260 11.00 29.67 -8.37
N ALA A 261 12.23 29.42 -8.83
CA ALA A 261 12.58 29.22 -10.24
C ALA A 261 11.94 27.99 -10.91
N ALA A 262 11.72 26.89 -10.19
CA ALA A 262 11.03 25.70 -10.68
C ALA A 262 9.52 25.95 -10.84
N LEU A 263 8.94 26.73 -9.93
CA LEU A 263 7.55 27.20 -10.03
C LEU A 263 7.34 28.10 -11.25
N GLU A 264 8.31 28.96 -11.61
CA GLU A 264 8.26 29.77 -12.83
C GLU A 264 8.31 28.95 -14.13
N GLN A 265 9.05 27.83 -14.14
CA GLN A 265 9.09 26.94 -15.30
C GLN A 265 7.75 26.20 -15.49
N VAL A 266 7.15 25.74 -14.40
CA VAL A 266 5.82 25.14 -14.41
C VAL A 266 4.76 26.17 -14.79
N ARG A 267 4.89 27.42 -14.33
CA ARG A 267 4.03 28.56 -14.71
C ARG A 267 4.12 28.88 -16.19
N ALA A 268 5.32 28.89 -16.76
CA ALA A 268 5.56 29.11 -18.18
C ALA A 268 4.96 27.99 -19.05
N LEU A 269 4.90 26.75 -18.52
CA LEU A 269 4.29 25.61 -19.19
C LEU A 269 2.76 25.60 -19.09
N LEU A 270 2.19 26.02 -17.96
CA LEU A 270 0.75 25.96 -17.71
C LEU A 270 -0.05 27.15 -18.28
N ASN A 271 0.61 28.27 -18.57
CA ASN A 271 0.00 29.47 -19.20
C ASN A 271 -1.33 29.91 -18.53
N VAL A 272 -1.43 29.74 -17.21
CA VAL A 272 -2.61 30.11 -16.42
C VAL A 272 -2.42 31.52 -15.84
N PRO A 273 -3.38 32.45 -16.01
CA PRO A 273 -3.34 33.75 -15.35
C PRO A 273 -3.58 33.59 -13.84
N VAL A 274 -2.64 34.08 -13.03
CA VAL A 274 -2.76 34.13 -11.57
C VAL A 274 -3.68 35.30 -11.19
N ILE A 275 -4.72 35.05 -10.40
CA ILE A 275 -5.45 36.12 -9.72
C ILE A 275 -4.59 36.57 -8.54
N ASP A 276 -4.08 37.81 -8.60
CA ASP A 276 -3.32 38.41 -7.52
C ASP A 276 -4.26 38.75 -6.34
N GLN A 277 -4.26 37.89 -5.32
CA GLN A 277 -5.07 38.08 -4.11
C GLN A 277 -4.54 39.22 -3.23
N ALA A 278 -3.39 39.83 -3.55
CA ALA A 278 -2.83 40.96 -2.79
C ALA A 278 -3.55 42.29 -3.05
N GLU A 279 -4.34 42.41 -4.13
CA GLU A 279 -5.10 43.65 -4.41
C GLU A 279 -6.43 43.72 -3.62
N ALA A 280 -6.88 42.60 -3.06
CA ALA A 280 -8.14 42.52 -2.30
C ALA A 280 -8.04 42.98 -0.83
N THR A 281 -6.84 43.30 -0.32
CA THR A 281 -6.64 43.73 1.09
C THR A 281 -6.04 45.13 1.24
N ALA A 282 -5.93 45.92 0.17
CA ALA A 282 -5.49 47.32 0.29
C ALA A 282 -6.53 48.15 1.08
N PRO A 283 -6.14 48.81 2.19
CA PRO A 283 -7.06 49.68 2.92
C PRO A 283 -7.37 50.92 2.07
N PRO A 284 -8.62 51.44 2.10
CA PRO A 284 -9.02 52.57 1.26
C PRO A 284 -8.25 53.82 1.67
N LYS A 285 -7.55 54.45 0.71
CA LYS A 285 -6.86 55.73 0.90
C LYS A 285 -7.88 56.88 1.02
N ASP A 286 -7.72 57.64 2.10
CA ASP A 286 -8.13 59.02 2.38
C ASP A 286 -9.51 59.52 1.92
N ARG A 287 -10.39 59.75 2.91
CA ARG A 287 -11.54 60.67 2.78
C ARG A 287 -11.10 62.11 3.10
N PRO A 288 -11.50 63.13 2.32
CA PRO A 288 -11.34 64.51 2.76
C PRO A 288 -12.38 64.86 3.83
N LYS A 289 -11.91 65.53 4.89
CA LYS A 289 -12.72 66.08 5.98
C LYS A 289 -13.72 67.12 5.48
N ARG A 290 -14.95 67.08 5.99
CA ARG A 290 -15.80 68.28 6.09
C ARG A 290 -16.70 68.24 7.31
N ASP A 291 -16.83 69.41 7.92
CA ASP A 291 -17.32 69.71 9.26
C ASP A 291 -18.83 69.46 9.49
N LYS A 292 -19.17 69.25 10.77
CA LYS A 292 -20.53 69.27 11.34
C LYS A 292 -21.05 70.72 11.42
N PRO A 293 -22.37 70.99 11.39
CA PRO A 293 -23.17 70.82 12.62
C PRO A 293 -24.69 70.50 12.48
N ALA A 294 -25.24 70.06 13.63
CA ALA A 294 -26.59 70.23 14.20
C ALA A 294 -27.86 69.49 13.66
N GLN A 295 -28.40 68.66 14.57
CA GLN A 295 -29.81 68.49 15.02
C GLN A 295 -30.98 68.26 14.03
N GLN A 296 -31.67 67.11 14.19
CA GLN A 296 -33.03 66.95 14.77
C GLN A 296 -33.84 65.83 14.08
N SER A 297 -34.59 65.09 14.90
CA SER A 297 -35.42 63.91 14.64
C SER A 297 -36.60 64.14 13.69
N THR A 298 -37.05 63.09 12.96
CA THR A 298 -38.39 62.44 13.04
C THR A 298 -38.62 61.42 11.90
N ASP A 299 -39.19 60.27 12.28
CA ASP A 299 -40.08 59.31 11.59
C ASP A 299 -40.24 59.27 10.05
N GLY A 300 -40.21 58.03 9.52
CA GLY A 300 -41.23 57.57 8.56
C GLY A 300 -40.78 57.14 7.15
N ALA A 301 -41.09 55.88 6.84
CA ALA A 301 -41.36 55.28 5.51
C ALA A 301 -40.19 54.85 4.59
N ALA A 302 -40.14 53.54 4.34
CA ALA A 302 -39.61 52.90 3.12
C ALA A 302 -40.51 53.25 1.90
N PRO A 303 -40.06 53.18 0.62
CA PRO A 303 -39.60 51.92 0.01
C PRO A 303 -38.45 52.02 -1.04
N SER A 304 -37.91 50.83 -1.33
CA SER A 304 -37.40 50.29 -2.61
C SER A 304 -36.46 51.11 -3.52
N ASP A 305 -35.23 50.60 -3.68
CA ASP A 305 -34.63 50.13 -4.96
C ASP A 305 -33.11 50.36 -4.99
N ALA A 306 -32.35 49.28 -4.82
CA ALA A 306 -30.94 49.21 -5.17
C ALA A 306 -30.70 47.92 -5.99
N PRO A 307 -30.09 48.00 -7.19
CA PRO A 307 -29.86 46.83 -8.02
C PRO A 307 -28.66 46.02 -7.51
N THR A 308 -28.86 44.72 -7.32
CA THR A 308 -27.81 43.75 -7.06
C THR A 308 -27.10 43.46 -8.39
N THR A 309 -25.82 43.81 -8.48
CA THR A 309 -24.96 43.38 -9.60
C THR A 309 -24.51 41.95 -9.36
N THR A 310 -24.98 41.02 -10.20
CA THR A 310 -24.54 39.62 -10.26
C THR A 310 -23.09 39.55 -10.68
N GLY A 311 -22.30 38.75 -9.95
CA GLY A 311 -20.88 38.51 -10.23
C GLY A 311 -20.68 37.28 -11.13
N PRO A 312 -19.48 37.08 -11.71
CA PRO A 312 -19.18 36.03 -12.70
C PRO A 312 -19.28 34.58 -12.21
N VAL A 313 -19.66 34.35 -10.94
CA VAL A 313 -19.77 33.03 -10.31
C VAL A 313 -21.19 32.47 -10.32
N ASP A 314 -22.22 33.33 -10.43
CA ASP A 314 -23.61 32.88 -10.53
C ASP A 314 -23.89 32.26 -11.91
N ASP A 315 -23.29 32.84 -12.97
CA ASP A 315 -23.42 32.35 -14.36
C ASP A 315 -22.75 30.98 -14.59
N LEU A 316 -21.80 30.60 -13.73
CA LEU A 316 -21.18 29.26 -13.77
C LEU A 316 -22.00 28.23 -13.00
N THR A 317 -22.68 28.65 -11.93
CA THR A 317 -23.53 27.79 -11.10
C THR A 317 -24.83 27.44 -11.85
N ASP A 318 -25.40 28.39 -12.60
CA ASP A 318 -26.58 28.16 -13.44
C ASP A 318 -26.28 27.28 -14.67
N LYS A 319 -25.08 27.41 -15.27
CA LYS A 319 -24.66 26.56 -16.40
C LYS A 319 -24.37 25.12 -15.98
N VAL A 320 -23.85 24.90 -14.77
CA VAL A 320 -23.64 23.56 -14.22
C VAL A 320 -24.97 22.94 -13.78
N GLY A 321 -25.88 23.72 -13.18
CA GLY A 321 -27.24 23.27 -12.84
C GLY A 321 -28.03 22.81 -14.08
N GLY A 322 -28.01 23.60 -15.16
CA GLY A 322 -28.71 23.24 -16.41
C GLY A 322 -28.15 22.00 -17.11
N ALA A 323 -26.84 21.76 -17.03
CA ALA A 323 -26.22 20.56 -17.60
C ALA A 323 -26.59 19.27 -16.84
N ILE A 324 -26.84 19.37 -15.53
CA ILE A 324 -27.24 18.23 -14.70
C ILE A 324 -28.74 17.91 -14.89
N ASP A 325 -29.57 18.92 -15.11
CA ASP A 325 -31.00 18.75 -15.44
C ASP A 325 -31.22 18.16 -16.85
N ASP A 326 -30.38 18.50 -17.84
CA ASP A 326 -30.45 17.91 -19.18
C ASP A 326 -30.05 16.42 -19.19
N ILE A 327 -29.10 16.04 -18.33
CA ILE A 327 -28.67 14.63 -18.18
C ILE A 327 -29.74 13.81 -17.45
N THR A 328 -30.44 14.39 -16.47
CA THR A 328 -31.50 13.70 -15.72
C THR A 328 -32.85 13.70 -16.45
N GLY A 329 -33.12 14.69 -17.32
CA GLY A 329 -34.31 14.72 -18.19
C GLY A 329 -34.26 13.75 -19.37
N GLY A 330 -33.06 13.36 -19.82
CA GLY A 330 -32.85 12.43 -20.94
C GLY A 330 -33.06 10.94 -20.64
N LEU A 331 -33.26 10.56 -19.37
CA LEU A 331 -33.40 9.16 -18.92
C LEU A 331 -34.84 8.75 -18.60
N GLY A 332 -35.83 9.63 -18.83
CA GLY A 332 -37.24 9.41 -18.52
C GLY A 332 -38.15 9.36 -19.74
N GLY A 333 -38.04 8.36 -20.61
CA GLY A 333 -39.08 8.19 -21.64
C GLY A 333 -38.80 7.16 -22.74
N GLY A 334 -39.30 5.93 -22.55
CA GLY A 334 -39.57 5.03 -23.68
C GLY A 334 -39.17 3.57 -23.43
N SER A 335 -40.07 2.77 -22.85
CA SER A 335 -39.97 1.32 -22.92
C SER A 335 -41.32 0.71 -23.25
N THR A 336 -41.42 0.15 -24.46
CA THR A 336 -42.42 -0.84 -24.85
C THR A 336 -41.79 -2.24 -24.81
N THR A 337 -42.40 -3.11 -23.99
CA THR A 337 -42.56 -4.58 -24.16
C THR A 337 -41.36 -5.53 -24.09
N GLY A 338 -41.00 -5.94 -22.85
CA GLY A 338 -40.71 -7.31 -22.32
C GLY A 338 -39.60 -8.23 -22.91
N PRO A 339 -39.25 -9.38 -22.28
CA PRO A 339 -39.48 -9.84 -20.91
C PRO A 339 -38.19 -10.09 -20.07
N LYS A 340 -38.40 -10.24 -18.76
CA LYS A 340 -37.46 -10.37 -17.63
C LYS A 340 -36.70 -11.72 -17.56
N PRO A 341 -35.47 -11.73 -17.00
CA PRO A 341 -35.11 -12.75 -16.01
C PRO A 341 -34.69 -12.14 -14.66
N THR A 342 -34.82 -12.97 -13.63
CA THR A 342 -34.85 -12.70 -12.20
C THR A 342 -33.49 -12.86 -11.51
N THR A 343 -33.08 -11.94 -10.64
CA THR A 343 -32.73 -12.09 -9.19
C THR A 343 -31.85 -10.93 -8.68
N PRO A 344 -31.82 -10.64 -7.36
CA PRO A 344 -31.55 -9.31 -6.82
C PRO A 344 -30.23 -9.24 -6.02
N THR A 345 -29.39 -8.21 -6.25
CA THR A 345 -28.52 -7.57 -5.24
C THR A 345 -27.68 -6.47 -5.92
N THR A 346 -28.26 -5.28 -6.09
CA THR A 346 -27.46 -4.10 -6.47
C THR A 346 -28.01 -2.78 -5.93
N ASP A 347 -29.27 -2.72 -5.48
CA ASP A 347 -29.88 -1.45 -5.04
C ASP A 347 -29.49 -0.99 -3.63
N THR A 348 -28.90 -1.84 -2.78
CA THR A 348 -28.60 -1.46 -1.38
C THR A 348 -27.25 -0.76 -1.22
N VAL A 349 -26.34 -0.89 -2.18
CA VAL A 349 -24.99 -0.30 -2.08
C VAL A 349 -24.97 1.15 -2.58
N ILE A 350 -25.79 1.48 -3.59
CA ILE A 350 -25.83 2.83 -4.16
C ILE A 350 -26.60 3.81 -3.24
N GLY A 351 -27.64 3.34 -2.54
CA GLY A 351 -28.38 4.17 -1.57
C GLY A 351 -27.55 4.63 -0.38
N ASN A 352 -26.68 3.75 0.15
CA ASN A 352 -25.89 4.06 1.35
C ASN A 352 -24.71 5.01 1.06
N VAL A 353 -24.22 5.07 -0.18
CA VAL A 353 -23.13 5.98 -0.59
C VAL A 353 -23.66 7.39 -0.83
N LEU A 354 -24.89 7.52 -1.35
CA LEU A 354 -25.53 8.82 -1.59
C LEU A 354 -26.01 9.50 -0.29
N ASP A 355 -26.51 8.73 0.69
CA ASP A 355 -26.86 9.26 2.00
C ASP A 355 -25.62 9.68 2.82
N GLY A 356 -24.48 9.01 2.63
CA GLY A 356 -23.21 9.38 3.27
C GLY A 356 -22.64 10.72 2.78
N LEU A 357 -22.77 11.02 1.48
CA LEU A 357 -22.29 12.30 0.91
C LEU A 357 -23.16 13.49 1.31
N GLY A 358 -24.48 13.29 1.47
CA GLY A 358 -25.40 14.33 1.93
C GLY A 358 -25.15 14.78 3.38
N GLY A 359 -24.73 13.85 4.25
CA GLY A 359 -24.42 14.13 5.65
C GLY A 359 -23.14 14.95 5.87
N VAL A 360 -22.14 14.81 4.98
CA VAL A 360 -20.85 15.49 5.10
C VAL A 360 -20.92 16.95 4.61
N LEU A 361 -21.76 17.24 3.62
CA LEU A 361 -21.96 18.62 3.12
C LEU A 361 -22.90 19.45 4.00
N GLY A 362 -23.81 18.82 4.75
CA GLY A 362 -24.69 19.51 5.70
C GLY A 362 -24.01 19.96 7.00
N GLY A 363 -22.84 19.40 7.33
CA GLY A 363 -22.07 19.74 8.54
C GLY A 363 -21.14 20.95 8.40
N LEU A 364 -20.88 21.42 7.17
CA LEU A 364 -19.96 22.53 6.88
C LEU A 364 -20.65 23.88 6.66
N LEU A 365 -21.97 23.96 6.81
CA LEU A 365 -22.76 25.19 6.68
C LEU A 365 -23.58 25.55 7.93
N LYS A 366 -23.04 25.26 9.13
CA LYS A 366 -23.54 25.84 10.39
C LYS A 366 -22.42 26.39 11.26
#